data_AF-A0A8S2X7F6-F1
#
_entry.id   AF-A0A8S2X7F6-F1
#
_cell.length_a   1.000
_cell.length_b   1.000
_cell.length_c   1.000
_cell.angle_alpha   90.00
_cell.angle_beta   90.00
_cell.angle_gamma   90.00
#
_symmetry.space_group_name_H-M   'P 1'
#
loop_
_entity.id
_entity.type
_entity.pdbx_description
1 polymer ?
#
loop_
_entity_poly.entity_id
_entity_poly.type
_entity_poly.pdbx_seq_one_letter_code
_entity_poly.pdbx_strand_id
1 'polypeptide(L)'
;MAARRDLTLAEKVELIRKNEQNVPYRKLAGEYKISIGSVSNIVKRKVEYIENYEQNENSNKKRNLRDEFSQQLDQKVYEWFVQQRSKNIPISGPLLQEQARQIRQQLGGSNADDFKASNGWLEKFRKRHGIQYRTINGESASVDPATVDEWKKRLVVMIDKYNPNDIYNADETGLFFKALPNRSLVTAKDSCKGGKRSKERFTVLLCTNMTGTDKLKPLMI
;
A
#
# COMPACT_ATOMS: atom_id res chain seq x y z
N MET A 1 14.94 27.92 15.19
CA MET A 1 15.74 26.68 14.96
C MET A 1 15.40 26.13 13.59
N ALA A 2 16.39 25.93 12.72
CA ALA A 2 16.14 25.34 11.40
C ALA A 2 15.59 23.91 11.56
N ALA A 3 14.54 23.58 10.81
CA ALA A 3 13.92 22.26 10.86
C ALA A 3 14.96 21.17 10.51
N ARG A 4 15.10 20.18 11.39
CA ARG A 4 16.05 19.07 11.22
C ARG A 4 15.59 18.21 10.03
N ARG A 5 16.29 18.27 8.90
CA ARG A 5 16.02 17.43 7.71
C ARG A 5 16.54 16.02 7.94
N ASP A 6 15.67 15.03 7.83
CA ASP A 6 16.07 13.63 7.73
C ASP A 6 16.09 13.17 6.28
N LEU A 7 17.20 12.56 5.90
CA LEU A 7 17.40 11.95 4.58
C LEU A 7 16.71 10.59 4.50
N THR A 8 16.20 10.25 3.31
CA THR A 8 15.72 8.91 2.98
C THR A 8 16.88 7.92 2.84
N LEU A 9 16.60 6.62 2.80
CA LEU A 9 17.62 5.59 2.58
C LEU A 9 18.32 5.81 1.24
N ALA A 10 17.57 6.12 0.18
CA ALA A 10 18.14 6.45 -1.13
C ALA A 10 19.06 7.68 -1.09
N GLU A 11 18.62 8.77 -0.45
CA GLU A 11 19.45 9.98 -0.29
C GLU A 11 20.72 9.71 0.53
N LYS A 12 20.65 8.84 1.54
CA LYS A 12 21.83 8.43 2.34
C LYS A 12 22.82 7.62 1.50
N VAL A 13 22.35 6.68 0.70
CA VAL A 13 23.19 5.85 -0.18
C VAL A 13 23.83 6.71 -1.27
N GLU A 14 23.08 7.64 -1.88
CA GLU A 14 23.63 8.59 -2.85
C GLU A 14 24.71 9.47 -2.22
N LEU A 15 24.47 9.97 -1.02
CA LEU A 15 25.45 10.74 -0.26
C LEU A 15 26.72 9.92 0.02
N ILE A 16 26.60 8.65 0.39
CA ILE A 16 27.74 7.74 0.60
C ILE A 16 28.51 7.54 -0.71
N ARG A 17 27.84 7.30 -1.84
CA ARG A 17 28.47 7.16 -3.15
C ARG A 17 29.23 8.42 -3.57
N LYS A 18 28.65 9.61 -3.36
CA LYS A 18 29.34 10.89 -3.61
C LYS A 18 30.54 11.09 -2.69
N ASN A 19 30.44 10.63 -1.44
CA ASN A 19 31.58 10.66 -0.51
C ASN A 19 32.72 9.73 -0.96
N GLU A 20 32.42 8.56 -1.52
CA GLU A 20 33.42 7.64 -2.09
C GLU A 20 34.08 8.20 -3.36
N GLN A 21 33.40 9.13 -4.07
CA GLN A 21 33.97 9.93 -5.15
C GLN A 21 34.79 11.14 -4.65
N ASN A 22 35.24 11.13 -3.38
CA ASN A 22 36.03 12.19 -2.73
C ASN A 22 35.35 13.57 -2.64
N VAL A 23 34.01 13.64 -2.65
CA VAL A 23 33.31 14.91 -2.39
C VAL A 23 33.44 15.27 -0.91
N PRO A 24 33.93 16.48 -0.55
CA PRO A 24 34.19 16.84 0.85
C PRO A 24 32.90 17.03 1.66
N TYR A 25 32.96 16.71 2.95
CA TYR A 25 31.79 16.70 3.85
C TYR A 25 31.06 18.05 3.90
N ARG A 26 31.79 19.16 3.78
CA ARG A 26 31.21 20.52 3.77
C ARG A 26 30.32 20.76 2.54
N LYS A 27 30.71 20.22 1.38
CA LYS A 27 29.94 20.31 0.13
C LYS A 27 28.68 19.44 0.21
N LEU A 28 28.82 18.20 0.70
CA LEU A 28 27.70 17.29 0.95
C LEU A 28 26.69 17.87 1.96
N ALA A 29 27.18 18.48 3.05
CA ALA A 29 26.33 19.13 4.05
C ALA A 29 25.49 20.26 3.44
N GLY A 30 26.08 21.08 2.57
CA GLY A 30 25.38 22.16 1.85
C GLY A 30 24.34 21.62 0.87
N GLU A 31 24.71 20.66 0.03
CA GLU A 31 23.85 20.07 -1.00
C GLU A 31 22.61 19.40 -0.40
N TYR A 32 22.80 18.58 0.64
CA TYR A 32 21.72 17.87 1.31
C TYR A 32 21.03 18.70 2.40
N LYS A 33 21.48 19.94 2.66
CA LYS A 33 20.95 20.83 3.72
C LYS A 33 20.93 20.16 5.10
N ILE A 34 22.03 19.50 5.48
CA ILE A 34 22.23 18.83 6.76
C ILE A 34 23.50 19.32 7.45
N SER A 35 23.71 18.99 8.73
CA SER A 35 24.95 19.35 9.43
C SER A 35 26.11 18.43 9.02
N ILE A 36 27.34 18.93 9.14
CA ILE A 36 28.56 18.15 8.89
C ILE A 36 28.62 16.91 9.80
N GLY A 37 28.16 17.03 11.05
CA GLY A 37 28.06 15.90 11.98
C GLY A 37 27.08 14.83 11.49
N SER A 38 25.98 15.21 10.84
CA SER A 38 25.06 14.26 10.22
C SER A 38 25.69 13.52 9.03
N VAL A 39 26.46 14.21 8.18
CA VAL A 39 27.23 13.57 7.09
C VAL A 39 28.20 12.53 7.67
N SER A 40 28.98 12.90 8.67
CA SER A 40 29.94 12.01 9.34
C SER A 40 29.27 10.76 9.92
N ASN A 41 28.14 10.92 10.61
CA ASN A 41 27.39 9.78 11.16
C ASN A 41 26.80 8.86 10.08
N ILE A 42 26.35 9.41 8.95
CA ILE A 42 25.84 8.62 7.82
C ILE A 42 26.97 7.78 7.20
N VAL A 43 28.13 8.40 6.96
CA VAL A 43 29.30 7.72 6.40
C VAL A 43 29.84 6.64 7.35
N LYS A 44 29.80 6.86 8.67
CA LYS A 44 30.19 5.84 9.67
C LYS A 44 29.33 4.59 9.60
N ARG A 45 28.02 4.73 9.31
CA ARG A 45 27.06 3.63 9.19
C ARG A 45 26.86 3.18 7.74
N LYS A 46 27.86 3.38 6.87
CA LYS A 46 27.73 3.14 5.42
C LYS A 46 27.33 1.70 5.07
N VAL A 47 27.90 0.71 5.76
CA VAL A 47 27.66 -0.71 5.51
C VAL A 47 26.18 -1.04 5.71
N GLU A 48 25.63 -0.64 6.86
CA GLU A 48 24.20 -0.80 7.20
C GLU A 48 23.28 -0.17 6.13
N TYR A 49 23.60 1.02 5.63
CA TYR A 49 22.74 1.68 4.64
C TYR A 49 22.84 1.07 3.24
N ILE A 50 24.01 0.60 2.83
CA ILE A 50 24.20 -0.07 1.54
C ILE A 50 23.50 -1.44 1.56
N GLU A 51 23.72 -2.26 2.59
CA GLU A 51 23.08 -3.57 2.73
C GLU A 51 21.54 -3.45 2.75
N ASN A 52 20.99 -2.53 3.53
CA ASN A 52 19.54 -2.29 3.55
C ASN A 52 19.00 -1.89 2.18
N TYR A 53 19.77 -1.10 1.41
CA TYR A 53 19.38 -0.70 0.06
C TYR A 53 19.44 -1.86 -0.94
N GLU A 54 20.46 -2.72 -0.84
CA GLU A 54 20.61 -3.92 -1.67
C GLU A 54 19.54 -4.98 -1.38
N GLN A 55 19.10 -5.09 -0.13
CA GLN A 55 17.99 -5.96 0.29
C GLN A 55 16.60 -5.43 -0.14
N ASN A 56 16.55 -4.43 -1.03
CA ASN A 56 15.34 -3.77 -1.49
C ASN A 56 14.46 -3.24 -0.33
N GLU A 57 15.07 -2.81 0.79
CA GLU A 57 14.31 -2.07 1.79
C GLU A 57 13.72 -0.80 1.15
N ASN A 58 12.64 -0.30 1.75
CA ASN A 58 11.98 0.90 1.27
C ASN A 58 12.95 2.09 1.20
N SER A 59 13.30 2.49 -0.02
CA SER A 59 14.17 3.61 -0.34
C SER A 59 13.72 4.95 0.28
N ASN A 60 12.43 5.11 0.58
CA ASN A 60 11.86 6.31 1.19
C ASN A 60 11.93 6.32 2.74
N LYS A 61 12.42 5.24 3.37
CA LYS A 61 12.55 5.10 4.82
C LYS A 61 13.56 6.13 5.35
N LYS A 62 13.13 7.01 6.26
CA LYS A 62 13.98 8.09 6.82
C LYS A 62 14.66 7.72 8.13
N ARG A 63 13.99 6.91 8.96
CA ARG A 63 14.45 6.55 10.31
C ARG A 63 14.19 5.07 10.59
N ASN A 64 15.12 4.44 11.31
CA ASN A 64 14.91 3.14 11.93
C ASN A 64 14.17 3.30 13.27
N LEU A 65 13.55 2.23 13.73
CA LEU A 65 13.00 2.16 15.08
C LEU A 65 14.13 2.28 16.10
N ARG A 66 13.89 3.01 17.20
CA ARG A 66 14.94 3.30 18.20
C ARG A 66 15.26 2.13 19.10
N ASP A 67 14.30 1.24 19.30
CA ASP A 67 14.37 0.12 20.22
C ASP A 67 14.53 -1.18 19.41
N GLU A 68 15.49 -2.01 19.82
CA GLU A 68 15.82 -3.30 19.22
C GLU A 68 14.63 -4.25 19.24
N PHE A 69 13.86 -4.26 20.33
CA PHE A 69 12.65 -5.08 20.42
C PHE A 69 11.62 -4.65 19.37
N SER A 70 11.42 -3.34 19.26
CA SER A 70 10.53 -2.78 18.23
C SER A 70 10.99 -3.13 16.82
N GLN A 71 12.31 -3.18 16.57
CA GLN A 71 12.86 -3.64 15.28
C GLN A 71 12.57 -5.13 15.03
N GLN A 72 12.76 -5.99 16.03
CA GLN A 72 12.46 -7.42 15.92
C GLN A 72 10.98 -7.68 15.64
N LEU A 73 10.08 -6.99 16.34
CA LEU A 73 8.64 -7.07 16.09
C LEU A 73 8.30 -6.60 14.67
N ASP A 74 8.85 -5.47 14.23
CA ASP A 74 8.62 -4.93 12.89
C ASP A 74 9.06 -5.93 11.80
N GLN A 75 10.22 -6.54 12.00
CA GLN A 75 10.79 -7.51 11.06
C GLN A 75 9.95 -8.79 11.00
N LYS A 76 9.61 -9.39 12.14
CA LYS A 76 8.79 -10.61 12.22
C LYS A 76 7.42 -10.43 11.57
N VAL A 77 6.77 -9.28 11.79
CA VAL A 77 5.48 -8.98 11.16
C VAL A 77 5.62 -8.82 9.66
N TYR A 78 6.71 -8.21 9.19
CA TYR A 78 6.96 -8.04 7.76
C TYR A 78 7.27 -9.37 7.06
N GLU A 79 8.09 -10.23 7.66
CA GLU A 79 8.36 -11.58 7.17
C GLU A 79 7.07 -12.38 7.01
N TRP A 80 6.20 -12.35 8.04
CA TRP A 80 4.89 -12.98 7.95
C TRP A 80 4.05 -12.39 6.82
N PHE A 81 4.02 -11.07 6.66
CA PHE A 81 3.29 -10.40 5.58
C PHE A 81 3.77 -10.90 4.20
N VAL A 82 5.09 -10.96 3.98
CA VAL A 82 5.68 -11.46 2.73
C VAL A 82 5.31 -12.92 2.48
N GLN A 83 5.38 -13.78 3.51
CA GLN A 83 5.00 -15.19 3.42
C GLN A 83 3.52 -15.40 3.08
N GLN A 84 2.62 -14.56 3.59
CA GLN A 84 1.19 -14.64 3.25
C GLN A 84 0.94 -14.12 1.82
N ARG A 85 1.64 -13.07 1.41
CA ARG A 85 1.53 -12.52 0.05
C ARG A 85 2.08 -13.46 -1.02
N SER A 86 3.13 -14.23 -0.74
CA SER A 86 3.64 -15.25 -1.67
C SER A 86 2.64 -16.38 -1.93
N LYS A 87 1.71 -16.61 -1.01
CA LYS A 87 0.57 -17.53 -1.15
C LYS A 87 -0.67 -16.87 -1.78
N ASN A 88 -0.55 -15.64 -2.29
CA ASN A 88 -1.64 -14.84 -2.84
C ASN A 88 -2.79 -14.53 -1.84
N ILE A 89 -2.54 -14.63 -0.53
CA ILE A 89 -3.57 -14.36 0.48
C ILE A 89 -3.74 -12.83 0.61
N PRO A 90 -4.97 -12.29 0.49
CA PRO A 90 -5.22 -10.87 0.75
C PRO A 90 -5.17 -10.60 2.26
N ILE A 91 -4.40 -9.59 2.66
CA ILE A 91 -4.20 -9.23 4.07
C ILE A 91 -4.86 -7.87 4.33
N SER A 92 -5.87 -7.86 5.18
CA SER A 92 -6.52 -6.62 5.62
C SER A 92 -5.72 -5.93 6.73
N GLY A 93 -5.93 -4.63 6.91
CA GLY A 93 -5.33 -3.87 8.02
C GLY A 93 -5.62 -4.50 9.40
N PRO A 94 -6.88 -4.85 9.72
CA PRO A 94 -7.22 -5.52 10.98
C PRO A 94 -6.51 -6.87 11.17
N LEU A 95 -6.39 -7.67 10.11
CA LEU A 95 -5.68 -8.96 10.17
C LEU A 95 -4.19 -8.76 10.49
N LEU A 96 -3.55 -7.77 9.86
CA LEU A 96 -2.16 -7.43 10.12
C LEU A 96 -1.94 -6.91 11.55
N GLN A 97 -2.90 -6.14 12.08
CA GLN A 97 -2.87 -5.67 13.47
C GLN A 97 -2.99 -6.84 14.45
N GLU A 98 -3.87 -7.80 14.17
CA GLU A 98 -4.04 -8.98 15.01
C GLU A 98 -2.79 -9.85 15.02
N GLN A 99 -2.21 -10.10 13.85
CA GLN A 99 -0.96 -10.84 13.76
C GLN A 99 0.18 -10.12 14.51
N ALA A 100 0.24 -8.80 14.46
CA ALA A 100 1.23 -8.04 15.20
C ALA A 100 1.09 -8.19 16.72
N ARG A 101 -0.15 -8.31 17.24
CA ARG A 101 -0.38 -8.60 18.66
C ARG A 101 0.08 -10.01 19.03
N GLN A 102 -0.22 -11.00 18.20
CA GLN A 102 0.21 -12.38 18.43
C GLN A 102 1.74 -12.50 18.43
N ILE A 103 2.41 -11.89 17.45
CA ILE A 103 3.87 -11.87 17.39
C ILE A 103 4.46 -11.13 18.58
N ARG A 104 3.84 -10.03 19.02
CA ARG A 104 4.26 -9.31 20.23
C ARG A 104 4.17 -10.19 21.48
N GLN A 105 3.09 -10.95 21.63
CA GLN A 105 2.93 -11.88 22.76
C GLN A 105 3.99 -12.99 22.71
N GLN A 106 4.30 -13.52 21.53
CA GLN A 106 5.33 -14.54 21.34
C GLN A 106 6.75 -14.05 21.65
N LEU A 107 7.06 -12.79 21.35
CA LEU A 107 8.37 -12.20 21.62
C LEU A 107 8.59 -11.91 23.13
N GLY A 108 7.53 -11.91 23.94
CA GLY A 108 7.61 -11.67 25.38
C GLY A 108 8.11 -10.28 25.76
N GLY A 109 8.55 -10.12 27.01
CA GLY A 109 9.12 -8.87 27.54
C GLY A 109 8.15 -8.00 28.35
N SER A 110 8.72 -7.08 29.13
CA SER A 110 7.95 -6.11 29.93
C SER A 110 7.06 -5.26 29.01
N ASN A 111 5.77 -5.13 29.36
CA ASN A 111 4.76 -4.41 28.57
C ASN A 111 4.38 -5.09 27.23
N ALA A 112 4.37 -6.42 27.18
CA ALA A 112 3.82 -7.17 26.04
C ALA A 112 2.33 -6.87 25.82
N ASP A 113 1.56 -6.77 26.91
CA ASP A 113 0.11 -6.55 26.90
C ASP A 113 -0.29 -5.10 26.53
N ASP A 114 0.63 -4.15 26.62
CA ASP A 114 0.37 -2.74 26.29
C ASP A 114 0.38 -2.44 24.78
N PHE A 115 0.86 -3.39 23.97
CA PHE A 115 0.95 -3.19 22.53
C PHE A 115 -0.42 -3.34 21.85
N LYS A 116 -1.04 -2.21 21.55
CA LYS A 116 -2.41 -2.19 20.98
C LYS A 116 -2.49 -2.42 19.46
N ALA A 117 -1.34 -2.48 18.76
CA ALA A 117 -1.28 -2.48 17.29
C ALA A 117 -2.23 -1.41 16.68
N SER A 118 -2.15 -0.17 17.18
CA SER A 118 -3.10 0.89 16.83
C SER A 118 -3.09 1.26 15.35
N ASN A 119 -4.10 1.99 14.88
CA ASN A 119 -4.14 2.49 13.50
C ASN A 119 -2.90 3.34 13.15
N GLY A 120 -2.40 4.13 14.09
CA GLY A 120 -1.16 4.90 13.89
C GLY A 120 0.09 4.02 13.80
N TRP A 121 0.13 2.87 14.50
CA TRP A 121 1.20 1.89 14.30
C TRP A 121 1.11 1.25 12.92
N LEU A 122 -0.09 0.83 12.49
CA LEU A 122 -0.33 0.22 11.18
C LEU A 122 0.07 1.16 10.03
N GLU A 123 -0.29 2.44 10.11
CA GLU A 123 0.09 3.43 9.11
C GLU A 123 1.61 3.58 9.01
N LYS A 124 2.29 3.67 10.16
CA LYS A 124 3.77 3.75 10.21
C LYS A 124 4.42 2.48 9.67
N PHE A 125 3.92 1.31 10.04
CA PHE A 125 4.38 0.01 9.54
C PHE A 125 4.28 -0.05 8.02
N ARG A 126 3.10 0.27 7.47
CA ARG A 126 2.88 0.32 6.02
C ARG A 126 3.82 1.29 5.33
N LYS A 127 3.98 2.50 5.89
CA LYS A 127 4.88 3.51 5.34
C LYS A 127 6.34 3.08 5.39
N ARG A 128 6.77 2.38 6.45
CA ARG A 128 8.13 1.84 6.57
C ARG A 128 8.40 0.79 5.50
N HIS A 129 7.47 -0.14 5.29
CA HIS A 129 7.64 -1.27 4.37
C HIS A 129 7.11 -1.02 2.95
N GLY A 130 6.68 0.21 2.64
CA GLY A 130 6.15 0.55 1.32
C GLY A 130 4.80 -0.12 0.98
N ILE A 131 4.06 -0.61 1.97
CA ILE A 131 2.82 -1.37 1.77
C ILE A 131 1.67 -0.42 1.43
N GLN A 132 1.17 -0.54 0.20
CA GLN A 132 0.01 0.22 -0.27
C GLN A 132 -1.27 -0.61 -0.14
N TYR A 133 -2.35 0.04 0.28
CA TYR A 133 -3.68 -0.56 0.25
C TYR A 133 -4.24 -0.35 -1.16
N ARG A 134 -4.40 -1.44 -1.90
CA ARG A 134 -5.01 -1.44 -3.23
C ARG A 134 -6.18 -2.42 -3.21
N THR A 135 -7.26 -2.08 -3.92
CA THR A 135 -8.34 -3.03 -4.17
C THR A 135 -7.79 -4.11 -5.09
N ILE A 136 -7.75 -5.36 -4.62
CA ILE A 136 -7.42 -6.51 -5.44
C ILE A 136 -8.70 -6.85 -6.22
N ASN A 137 -8.74 -6.46 -7.49
CA ASN A 137 -9.83 -6.85 -8.38
C ASN A 137 -9.61 -8.33 -8.75
N GLY A 138 -10.58 -9.20 -8.42
CA GLY A 138 -10.42 -10.65 -8.52
C GLY A 138 -10.17 -11.17 -9.94
N GLU A 139 -10.53 -10.41 -10.97
CA GLU A 139 -10.43 -10.80 -12.38
C GLU A 139 -9.15 -10.29 -13.06
N SER A 140 -8.35 -9.42 -12.41
CA SER A 140 -7.13 -8.91 -13.04
C SER A 140 -5.99 -9.94 -13.08
N ALA A 141 -6.09 -11.02 -12.30
CA ALA A 141 -5.08 -12.08 -12.27
C ALA A 141 -5.29 -13.16 -13.35
N SER A 142 -6.47 -13.18 -14.00
CA SER A 142 -6.84 -14.18 -15.02
C SER A 142 -6.60 -13.73 -16.45
N VAL A 143 -6.18 -12.48 -16.66
CA VAL A 143 -5.95 -11.93 -18.01
C VAL A 143 -4.46 -11.60 -18.18
N ASP A 144 -3.85 -12.22 -19.17
CA ASP A 144 -2.47 -11.94 -19.56
C ASP A 144 -2.35 -10.46 -20.04
N PRO A 145 -1.44 -9.65 -19.47
CA PRO A 145 -1.26 -8.26 -19.88
C PRO A 145 -0.97 -8.08 -21.38
N ALA A 146 -0.26 -9.03 -22.02
CA ALA A 146 0.01 -8.95 -23.44
C ALA A 146 -1.28 -9.12 -24.27
N THR A 147 -2.15 -10.03 -23.86
CA THR A 147 -3.50 -10.20 -24.43
C THR A 147 -4.32 -8.91 -24.30
N VAL A 148 -4.28 -8.21 -23.16
CA VAL A 148 -4.99 -6.93 -22.98
C VAL A 148 -4.48 -5.86 -23.95
N ASP A 149 -3.17 -5.74 -24.09
CA ASP A 149 -2.57 -4.73 -24.96
C ASP A 149 -2.79 -5.01 -26.46
N GLU A 150 -2.82 -6.29 -26.85
CA GLU A 150 -3.27 -6.70 -28.19
C GLU A 150 -4.72 -6.30 -28.44
N TRP A 151 -5.62 -6.62 -27.51
CA TRP A 151 -7.04 -6.27 -27.61
C TRP A 151 -7.27 -4.77 -27.66
N LYS A 152 -6.54 -3.97 -26.90
CA LYS A 152 -6.61 -2.50 -26.98
C LYS A 152 -6.25 -1.99 -28.37
N LYS A 153 -5.16 -2.49 -28.97
CA LYS A 153 -4.76 -2.12 -30.34
C LYS A 153 -5.83 -2.50 -31.35
N ARG A 154 -6.37 -3.72 -31.23
CA ARG A 154 -7.42 -4.24 -32.12
C ARG A 154 -8.72 -3.46 -31.98
N LEU A 155 -9.12 -3.11 -30.76
CA LEU A 155 -10.34 -2.37 -30.47
C LEU A 155 -10.34 -1.00 -31.15
N VAL A 156 -9.23 -0.25 -31.05
CA VAL A 156 -9.09 1.07 -31.70
C VAL A 156 -9.34 0.95 -33.21
N VAL A 157 -8.73 -0.02 -33.88
CA VAL A 157 -8.92 -0.25 -35.32
C VAL A 157 -10.37 -0.65 -35.64
N MET A 158 -11.01 -1.47 -34.80
CA MET A 158 -12.38 -1.92 -35.03
C MET A 158 -13.41 -0.79 -34.88
N ILE A 159 -13.18 0.14 -33.96
CA ILE A 159 -14.11 1.23 -33.67
C ILE A 159 -13.88 2.47 -34.53
N ASP A 160 -12.70 2.64 -35.13
CA ASP A 160 -12.32 3.80 -35.94
C ASP A 160 -13.28 4.10 -37.12
N LYS A 161 -13.92 3.05 -37.65
CA LYS A 161 -14.92 3.16 -38.73
C LYS A 161 -16.29 3.68 -38.29
N TYR A 162 -16.51 3.88 -36.99
CA TYR A 162 -17.78 4.37 -36.44
C TYR A 162 -17.60 5.75 -35.83
N ASN A 163 -18.64 6.58 -35.89
CA ASN A 163 -18.65 7.83 -35.16
C ASN A 163 -18.63 7.55 -33.65
N PRO A 164 -17.85 8.28 -32.83
CA PRO A 164 -17.88 8.17 -31.38
C PRO A 164 -19.29 8.23 -30.76
N ASN A 165 -20.23 8.96 -31.37
CA ASN A 165 -21.60 9.04 -30.89
C ASN A 165 -22.41 7.74 -31.12
N ASP A 166 -21.96 6.87 -32.02
CA ASP A 166 -22.62 5.61 -32.40
C ASP A 166 -21.97 4.37 -31.75
N ILE A 167 -20.91 4.57 -30.95
CA ILE A 167 -20.23 3.49 -30.22
C ILE A 167 -20.79 3.45 -28.80
N TYR A 168 -21.50 2.38 -28.45
CA TYR A 168 -22.11 2.21 -27.14
C TYR A 168 -21.40 1.16 -26.30
N ASN A 169 -21.31 1.44 -25.00
CA ASN A 169 -20.96 0.44 -23.99
C ASN A 169 -22.17 0.20 -23.09
N ALA A 170 -22.49 -1.08 -22.87
CA ALA A 170 -23.57 -1.51 -21.99
C ALA A 170 -23.02 -2.49 -20.95
N ASP A 171 -23.35 -2.28 -19.68
CA ASP A 171 -22.90 -3.15 -18.59
C ASP A 171 -23.93 -3.26 -17.48
N GLU A 172 -23.92 -4.40 -16.80
CA GLU A 172 -24.86 -4.74 -15.73
C GLU A 172 -24.27 -4.39 -14.36
N THR A 173 -25.09 -3.77 -13.51
CA THR A 173 -24.75 -3.51 -12.11
C THR A 173 -25.85 -3.97 -11.16
N GLY A 174 -25.45 -4.51 -10.01
CA GLY A 174 -26.37 -4.96 -8.98
C GLY A 174 -26.74 -3.83 -8.01
N LEU A 175 -28.01 -3.43 -7.99
CA LEU A 175 -28.55 -2.48 -7.01
C LEU A 175 -29.12 -3.21 -5.80
N PHE A 176 -28.35 -3.29 -4.72
CA PHE A 176 -28.73 -3.98 -3.49
C PHE A 176 -29.60 -3.10 -2.58
N PHE A 177 -30.90 -3.05 -2.85
CA PHE A 177 -31.85 -2.16 -2.16
C PHE A 177 -32.15 -2.56 -0.70
N LYS A 178 -31.91 -3.82 -0.31
CA LYS A 178 -32.03 -4.30 1.08
C LYS A 178 -30.70 -4.49 1.81
N ALA A 179 -29.58 -4.09 1.20
CA ALA A 179 -28.28 -4.21 1.87
C ALA A 179 -28.16 -3.16 2.98
N LEU A 180 -28.04 -3.62 4.22
CA LEU A 180 -27.72 -2.75 5.35
C LEU A 180 -26.26 -2.27 5.29
N PRO A 181 -25.95 -1.10 5.90
CA PRO A 181 -24.59 -0.63 6.06
C PRO A 181 -23.66 -1.67 6.67
N ASN A 182 -22.41 -1.68 6.23
CA ASN A 182 -21.40 -2.64 6.68
C ASN A 182 -20.66 -2.21 7.95
N ARG A 183 -21.12 -1.14 8.61
CA ARG A 183 -20.52 -0.55 9.81
C ARG A 183 -21.64 -0.09 10.73
N SER A 184 -21.51 -0.37 12.02
CA SER A 184 -22.40 0.11 13.08
C SER A 184 -21.57 0.60 14.26
N LEU A 185 -22.13 1.51 15.05
CA LEU A 185 -21.61 1.82 16.39
C LEU A 185 -22.04 0.71 17.33
N VAL A 186 -21.11 0.17 18.12
CA VAL A 186 -21.33 -1.01 18.96
C VAL A 186 -20.55 -0.87 20.26
N THR A 187 -21.14 -1.34 21.35
CA THR A 187 -20.57 -1.27 22.71
C THR A 187 -19.40 -2.23 22.85
N ALA A 188 -18.38 -1.86 23.64
CA ALA A 188 -17.12 -2.61 23.74
C ALA A 188 -17.25 -4.06 24.27
N LYS A 189 -18.40 -4.41 24.85
CA LYS A 189 -18.71 -5.76 25.36
C LYS A 189 -19.51 -6.62 24.37
N ASP A 190 -19.96 -6.05 23.24
CA ASP A 190 -20.79 -6.76 22.29
C ASP A 190 -19.93 -7.45 21.22
N SER A 191 -20.10 -8.77 21.08
CA SER A 191 -19.54 -9.47 19.95
C SER A 191 -20.24 -9.00 18.67
N CYS A 192 -19.53 -8.28 17.82
CA CYS A 192 -20.04 -7.80 16.54
C CYS A 192 -20.22 -8.96 15.56
N LYS A 193 -21.32 -9.70 15.68
CA LYS A 193 -21.71 -10.72 14.70
C LYS A 193 -22.53 -10.02 13.61
N GLY A 194 -21.91 -9.82 12.45
CA GLY A 194 -22.59 -9.27 11.29
C GLY A 194 -23.70 -10.22 10.82
N GLY A 195 -24.90 -9.68 10.60
CA GLY A 195 -25.98 -10.44 9.97
C GLY A 195 -25.64 -10.79 8.52
N LYS A 196 -26.27 -11.86 8.00
CA LYS A 196 -26.18 -12.21 6.57
C LYS A 196 -26.73 -11.02 5.76
N ARG A 197 -25.89 -10.41 4.93
CA ARG A 197 -26.35 -9.33 4.05
C ARG A 197 -27.42 -9.87 3.11
N SER A 198 -28.51 -9.13 2.95
CA SER A 198 -29.45 -9.41 1.89
C SER A 198 -28.71 -9.31 0.56
N LYS A 199 -28.78 -10.39 -0.22
CA LYS A 199 -28.29 -10.44 -1.60
C LYS A 199 -29.38 -10.07 -2.59
N GLU A 200 -30.56 -9.69 -2.08
CA GLU A 200 -31.62 -9.16 -2.93
C GLU A 200 -31.13 -7.89 -3.60
N ARG A 201 -31.13 -7.95 -4.92
CA ARG A 201 -30.67 -6.88 -5.80
C ARG A 201 -31.57 -6.84 -7.01
N PHE A 202 -31.78 -5.65 -7.54
CA PHE A 202 -32.17 -5.51 -8.94
C PHE A 202 -30.91 -5.53 -9.79
N THR A 203 -30.98 -6.17 -10.95
CA THR A 203 -29.93 -6.00 -11.96
C THR A 203 -30.34 -4.84 -12.84
N VAL A 204 -29.44 -3.89 -13.01
CA VAL A 204 -29.66 -2.70 -13.83
C VAL A 204 -28.66 -2.73 -14.96
N LEU A 205 -29.14 -2.76 -16.20
CA LEU A 205 -28.31 -2.54 -17.37
C LEU A 205 -28.24 -1.04 -17.65
N LEU A 206 -27.02 -0.53 -17.68
CA LEU A 206 -26.72 0.86 -18.01
C LEU A 206 -26.01 0.89 -19.36
N CYS A 207 -26.41 1.81 -20.24
CA CYS A 207 -25.83 1.93 -21.57
C CYS A 207 -25.64 3.40 -21.95
N THR A 208 -24.47 3.74 -22.49
CA THR A 208 -24.13 5.10 -22.93
C THR A 208 -23.18 5.05 -24.11
N ASN A 209 -23.23 6.08 -24.96
CA ASN A 209 -22.28 6.23 -26.05
C ASN A 209 -20.89 6.66 -25.57
N MET A 210 -19.87 6.52 -26.42
CA MET A 210 -18.47 6.78 -26.08
C MET A 210 -18.22 8.23 -25.65
N THR A 211 -18.99 9.19 -26.17
CA THR A 211 -18.91 10.61 -25.80
C THR A 211 -19.69 10.96 -24.53
N GLY A 212 -20.57 10.06 -24.07
CA GLY A 212 -21.45 10.26 -22.91
C GLY A 212 -22.60 11.24 -23.15
N THR A 213 -22.81 11.68 -24.39
CA THR A 213 -23.90 12.60 -24.77
C THR A 213 -25.25 11.90 -24.84
N ASP A 214 -25.27 10.61 -25.19
CA ASP A 214 -26.47 9.79 -25.18
C ASP A 214 -26.39 8.71 -24.09
N LYS A 215 -27.42 8.67 -23.25
CA LYS A 215 -27.56 7.76 -22.12
C LYS A 215 -28.91 7.10 -22.25
N LEU A 216 -28.89 5.79 -22.53
CA LEU A 216 -30.13 5.03 -22.62
C LEU A 216 -30.76 4.93 -21.23
N LYS A 217 -32.09 4.89 -21.21
CA LYS A 217 -32.86 4.72 -19.98
C LYS A 217 -32.42 3.41 -19.30
N PRO A 218 -32.08 3.43 -18.00
CA PRO A 218 -31.71 2.22 -17.27
C PRO A 218 -32.77 1.12 -17.41
N LEU A 219 -32.35 -0.09 -17.77
CA LEU A 219 -33.22 -1.25 -17.89
C LEU A 219 -33.07 -2.12 -16.65
N MET A 220 -34.19 -2.47 -16.03
CA MET A 220 -34.24 -3.42 -14.91
C MET A 220 -34.42 -4.82 -15.48
N ILE A 221 -33.52 -5.75 -15.12
CA ILE A 221 -33.48 -7.14 -15.58
C ILE A 221 -33.64 -8.08 -14.38
#